data_AF-A0A8X6HIY1-F1
#
_entry.id   AF-A0A8X6HIY1-F1
#
_cell.length_a   1.000
_cell.length_b   1.000
_cell.length_c   1.000
_cell.angle_alpha   90.00
_cell.angle_beta   90.00
_cell.angle_gamma   90.00
#
_symmetry.space_group_name_H-M   'P 1'
#
loop_
_entity.id
_entity.type
_entity.pdbx_description
1 polymer ?
#
loop_
_entity_poly.entity_id
_entity_poly.type
_entity_poly.pdbx_seq_one_letter_code
_entity_poly.pdbx_strand_id
1 'polypeptide(L)'
;MDYICPATGSFNRSNRRPLSANSPVELVCRATGSRPPATITWWKGNTKMKRTKERISIDGYVTTSILIFTPTSEDSGKYLSCRAENPLIPGSA
;
A
#
# COMPACT_ATOMS: atom_id res chain seq x y z
N MET A 1 2.24 -7.21 -9.66
CA MET A 1 2.00 -7.88 -8.37
C MET A 1 1.19 -6.94 -7.50
N ASP A 2 -0.08 -7.28 -7.31
CA ASP A 2 -1.09 -6.53 -6.58
C ASP A 2 -1.10 -6.94 -5.11
N TYR A 3 -0.77 -6.00 -4.22
CA TYR A 3 -0.93 -6.16 -2.78
C TYR A 3 -2.42 -5.94 -2.46
N ILE A 4 -3.19 -7.02 -2.34
CA ILE A 4 -4.60 -6.95 -1.97
C ILE A 4 -4.69 -6.67 -0.47
N CYS A 5 -5.10 -5.46 -0.09
CA CYS A 5 -5.48 -5.14 1.28
C CYS A 5 -6.95 -5.53 1.49
N PRO A 6 -7.26 -6.60 2.22
CA PRO A 6 -8.65 -6.89 2.57
C PRO A 6 -9.20 -5.81 3.50
N ALA A 7 -10.41 -5.33 3.25
CA ALA A 7 -11.09 -4.36 4.11
C ALA A 7 -11.52 -4.94 5.48
N THR A 8 -11.27 -6.23 5.76
CA THR A 8 -11.84 -6.91 6.94
C THR A 8 -11.07 -8.16 7.42
N GLY A 9 -9.76 -8.29 7.18
CA GLY A 9 -9.07 -9.51 7.63
C GLY A 9 -7.55 -9.44 7.68
N SER A 10 -6.97 -9.96 8.76
CA SER A 10 -5.53 -10.10 8.96
C SER A 10 -4.85 -10.75 7.75
N PHE A 11 -4.07 -9.97 6.98
CA PHE A 11 -3.32 -10.50 5.85
C PHE A 11 -1.96 -11.02 6.33
N ASN A 12 -1.73 -12.30 6.08
CA ASN A 12 -0.58 -13.07 6.49
C ASN A 12 0.73 -12.51 5.87
N ARG A 13 1.75 -12.29 6.72
CA ARG A 13 2.98 -11.52 6.45
C ARG A 13 4.01 -12.27 5.57
N SER A 14 3.62 -12.87 4.45
CA SER A 14 4.46 -13.88 3.80
C SER A 14 5.00 -13.54 2.40
N ASN A 15 4.89 -12.29 1.90
CA ASN A 15 5.46 -11.91 0.60
C ASN A 15 6.43 -10.73 0.71
N ARG A 16 7.54 -10.93 1.42
CA ARG A 16 8.67 -9.98 1.40
C ARG A 16 9.45 -10.19 0.11
N ARG A 17 9.13 -9.39 -0.92
CA ARG A 17 9.93 -9.35 -2.15
C ARG A 17 11.16 -8.47 -1.94
N PRO A 18 12.39 -8.99 -2.17
CA PRO A 18 13.58 -8.16 -2.19
C PRO A 18 13.49 -7.18 -3.36
N LEU A 19 13.85 -5.92 -3.11
CA LEU A 19 13.89 -4.87 -4.12
C LEU A 19 15.36 -4.59 -4.47
N SER A 20 15.68 -4.51 -5.76
CA SER A 20 17.04 -4.24 -6.22
C SER A 20 17.32 -2.74 -6.18
N ALA A 21 18.42 -2.34 -5.53
CA ALA A 21 18.85 -0.93 -5.50
C ALA A 21 19.00 -0.36 -6.92
N ASN A 22 18.69 0.93 -7.08
CA ASN A 22 18.64 1.65 -8.35
C ASN A 22 17.61 1.13 -9.37
N SER A 23 16.78 0.15 -9.02
CA SER A 23 15.71 -0.35 -9.89
C SER A 23 14.38 0.26 -9.48
N PRO A 24 13.79 1.19 -10.26
CA PRO A 24 12.49 1.75 -9.93
C PRO A 24 11.43 0.63 -9.94
N VAL A 25 10.77 0.43 -8.81
CA VAL A 25 9.70 -0.56 -8.67
C VAL A 25 8.37 0.15 -8.55
N GLU A 26 7.39 -0.37 -9.28
CA GLU A 26 6.00 0.05 -9.16
C GLU A 26 5.26 -0.95 -8.25
N LEU A 27 4.79 -0.45 -7.13
CA LEU A 27 4.05 -1.22 -6.14
C LEU A 27 2.59 -0.81 -6.22
N VAL A 28 1.72 -1.78 -6.51
CA VAL A 28 0.29 -1.55 -6.62
C VAL A 28 -0.38 -2.21 -5.44
N CYS A 29 -1.10 -1.43 -4.64
CA CYS A 29 -1.88 -1.90 -3.50
C CYS A 29 -3.35 -1.61 -3.77
N ARG A 30 -4.20 -2.64 -3.70
CA ARG A 30 -5.62 -2.55 -4.01
C ARG A 30 -6.41 -2.95 -2.77
N ALA A 31 -7.18 -2.02 -2.24
CA ALA A 31 -8.13 -2.25 -1.17
C ALA A 31 -9.52 -2.47 -1.78
N THR A 32 -10.12 -3.63 -1.53
CA THR A 32 -11.47 -3.98 -1.98
C THR A 32 -12.37 -4.31 -0.78
N GLY A 33 -13.64 -3.92 -0.85
CA GLY A 33 -14.63 -4.20 0.21
C GLY A 33 -14.75 -3.08 1.25
N SER A 34 -14.25 -1.89 0.94
CA SER A 34 -14.37 -0.71 1.81
C SER A 34 -15.53 0.17 1.32
N ARG A 35 -16.52 0.42 2.18
CA ARG A 35 -17.55 1.45 1.97
C ARG A 35 -17.50 2.37 3.19
N PRO A 36 -17.06 3.64 3.05
CA PRO A 36 -16.70 4.41 1.86
C PRO A 36 -15.30 4.00 1.35
N PRO A 37 -14.80 4.57 0.25
CA PRO A 37 -13.48 4.24 -0.27
C PRO A 37 -12.38 4.43 0.79
N ALA A 38 -11.54 3.40 0.96
CA ALA A 38 -10.41 3.47 1.90
C ALA A 38 -9.32 4.37 1.33
N THR A 39 -8.62 5.10 2.21
CA THR A 39 -7.41 5.85 1.88
C THR A 39 -6.20 4.94 2.05
N ILE A 40 -5.44 4.72 0.98
CA ILE A 40 -4.24 3.87 1.04
C ILE A 40 -3.00 4.74 1.25
N THR A 41 -2.28 4.49 2.33
CA THR A 41 -1.01 5.15 2.66
C THR A 41 0.15 4.17 2.60
N TRP A 42 1.28 4.63 2.08
CA TRP A 42 2.49 3.82 1.99
C TRP A 42 3.48 4.24 3.08
N TRP A 43 4.12 3.25 3.69
CA TRP A 43 5.06 3.40 4.81
C TRP A 43 6.34 2.63 4.52
N LYS A 44 7.51 3.26 4.72
CA LYS A 44 8.84 2.68 4.55
C LYS A 44 9.45 2.61 5.93
N GLY A 45 9.37 1.44 6.57
CA GLY A 45 9.60 1.33 8.01
C GLY A 45 8.61 2.23 8.76
N ASN A 46 9.10 3.37 9.26
CA ASN A 46 8.32 4.37 10.00
C ASN A 46 8.06 5.67 9.20
N THR A 47 8.52 5.77 7.96
CA THR A 47 8.38 6.98 7.15
C THR A 47 7.20 6.87 6.18
N LYS A 48 6.26 7.81 6.25
CA LYS A 48 5.15 7.90 5.28
C LYS A 48 5.65 8.42 3.93
N MET A 49 5.35 7.72 2.84
CA MET A 49 5.62 8.19 1.48
C MET A 49 4.51 9.10 0.99
N LYS A 50 4.91 10.14 0.27
CA LYS A 50 4.00 11.11 -0.35
C LYS A 50 3.90 10.96 -1.87
N ARG A 51 4.85 10.27 -2.51
CA ARG A 51 4.87 10.08 -3.98
C ARG A 51 4.05 8.85 -4.39
N THR A 52 2.75 8.89 -4.14
CA THR A 52 1.82 7.79 -4.41
C THR A 52 0.68 8.28 -5.27
N LYS A 53 0.25 7.49 -6.24
CA LYS A 53 -0.94 7.75 -7.04
C LYS A 53 -2.09 6.91 -6.53
N GLU A 54 -3.11 7.54 -5.98
CA GLU A 54 -4.35 6.87 -5.62
C GLU A 54 -5.40 7.00 -6.74
N ARG A 55 -6.19 5.94 -6.92
CA ARG A 55 -7.33 5.87 -7.83
C ARG A 55 -8.45 5.13 -7.14
N ILE A 56 -9.61 5.75 -7.09
CA ILE A 56 -10.82 5.16 -6.53
C ILE A 56 -11.65 4.64 -7.71
N SER A 57 -12.16 3.42 -7.63
CA SER A 57 -13.10 2.89 -8.62
C SER A 57 -14.41 3.67 -8.58
N ILE A 58 -15.08 3.76 -9.73
CA ILE A 58 -16.32 4.55 -9.90
C ILE A 58 -17.44 4.19 -8.91
N ASP A 59 -17.45 2.94 -8.45
CA ASP A 59 -18.45 2.35 -7.57
C ASP A 59 -18.04 2.48 -6.08
N GLY A 60 -16.84 3.02 -5.80
CA GLY A 60 -16.40 3.36 -4.44
C GLY A 60 -16.05 2.18 -3.53
N TYR A 61 -16.21 0.93 -4.00
CA TYR A 61 -15.85 -0.29 -3.25
C TYR A 61 -14.36 -0.67 -3.34
N VAL A 62 -13.64 -0.09 -4.31
CA VAL A 62 -12.21 -0.34 -4.54
C VAL A 62 -11.44 0.96 -4.51
N THR A 63 -10.36 0.96 -3.73
CA THR A 63 -9.29 1.94 -3.87
C THR A 63 -8.03 1.23 -4.36
N THR A 64 -7.39 1.77 -5.38
CA THR A 64 -6.09 1.31 -5.89
C THR A 64 -5.06 2.40 -5.66
N SER A 65 -3.91 2.06 -5.11
CA SER A 65 -2.80 2.99 -4.90
C SER A 65 -1.52 2.44 -5.48
N ILE A 66 -0.81 3.29 -6.20
CA ILE A 66 0.38 2.96 -6.98
C ILE A 66 1.53 3.80 -6.42
N LEU A 67 2.52 3.13 -5.82
CA LEU A 67 3.75 3.74 -5.34
C LEU A 67 4.88 3.40 -6.30
N ILE A 68 5.50 4.43 -6.87
CA ILE A 68 6.73 4.28 -7.64
C ILE A 68 7.88 4.61 -6.68
N PHE A 69 8.66 3.60 -6.33
CA PHE A 69 9.76 3.73 -5.40
C PHE A 69 11.06 3.22 -6.02
N THR A 70 12.10 4.02 -5.92
CA THR A 70 13.45 3.62 -6.34
C THR A 70 14.26 3.32 -5.07
N PRO A 71 14.42 2.05 -4.67
CA PRO A 71 15.31 1.68 -3.58
C PRO A 71 16.73 2.16 -3.88
N THR A 72 17.38 2.77 -2.89
CA THR A 72 18.80 3.09 -2.91
C THR A 72 19.54 2.16 -1.96
N SER A 73 20.87 2.14 -2.02
CA SER A 73 21.72 1.36 -1.10
C SER A 73 21.43 1.70 0.38
N GLU A 74 21.02 2.94 0.66
CA GLU A 74 20.64 3.43 2.01
C GLU A 74 19.28 2.91 2.51
N ASP A 75 18.44 2.41 1.62
CA ASP A 75 17.13 1.84 1.95
C ASP A 75 17.17 0.32 2.11
N SER A 76 18.36 -0.29 1.99
CA SER A 76 18.61 -1.69 2.28
C SER A 76 18.20 -2.03 3.71
N GLY A 77 17.34 -3.04 3.89
CA GLY A 77 16.80 -3.46 5.18
C GLY A 77 15.50 -2.77 5.60
N LYS A 78 15.03 -1.74 4.88
CA LYS A 78 13.70 -1.15 5.10
C LYS A 78 12.64 -1.95 4.35
N TYR A 79 11.48 -2.09 4.98
CA TYR A 79 10.31 -2.73 4.37
C TYR A 79 9.28 -1.67 3.98
N LEU A 80 8.63 -1.89 2.85
CA LEU A 80 7.47 -1.12 2.44
C LEU A 80 6.21 -1.81 2.94
N SER A 81 5.28 -1.01 3.45
CA SER A 81 3.98 -1.45 3.94
C SER A 81 2.93 -0.49 3.39
N CYS A 82 1.93 -1.02 2.70
CA CYS A 82 0.72 -0.25 2.44
C CYS A 82 -0.26 -0.46 3.60
N ARG A 83 -0.90 0.62 4.03
CA ARG A 83 -1.97 0.64 5.03
C ARG A 83 -3.19 1.25 4.39
N ALA A 84 -4.29 0.50 4.34
CA ALA A 84 -5.57 0.97 3.87
C ALA A 84 -6.42 1.37 5.09
N GLU A 85 -6.80 2.64 5.17
CA GLU A 85 -7.60 3.19 6.27
C GLU A 85 -8.98 3.59 5.76
N ASN A 86 -10.04 3.06 6.38
CA ASN A 86 -11.41 3.38 6.01
C ASN A 86 -11.97 4.49 6.93
N PRO A 87 -12.47 5.63 6.40
CA PRO A 87 -13.01 6.70 7.22
C PRO A 87 -14.25 6.35 8.06
N LEU A 88 -15.02 5.30 7.71
CA LEU A 88 -16.12 4.81 8.57
C LEU A 88 -15.70 3.75 9.59
N ILE A 89 -14.48 3.21 9.49
CA ILE A 89 -13.98 2.18 10.40
C ILE A 89 -12.70 2.70 11.06
N PRO A 90 -12.83 3.59 12.07
CA PRO A 90 -11.67 4.05 12.82
C PRO A 90 -11.04 2.85 13.54
N GLY A 91 -9.79 2.51 13.18
CA GLY A 91 -9.01 1.45 13.84
C GLY A 91 -8.73 0.17 13.03
N SER A 92 -9.05 0.12 11.72
CA SER A 92 -8.75 -1.05 10.87
C SER A 92 -7.30 -1.10 10.33
N ALA A 93 -6.38 -0.30 10.87
CA ALA A 93 -5.04 -0.04 10.33
C ALA A 93 -3.95 -1.04 10.76
#